data_AF-A0A2W5ZIF7-F1
#
_entry.id   AF-A0A2W5ZIF7-F1
#
_cell.length_a   1.000
_cell.length_b   1.000
_cell.length_c   1.000
_cell.angle_alpha   90.00
_cell.angle_beta   90.00
_cell.angle_gamma   90.00
#
_symmetry.space_group_name_H-M   'P 1'
#
loop_
_entity.id
_entity.type
_entity.pdbx_description
1 polymer ?
#
loop_
_entity_poly.entity_id
_entity_poly.type
_entity_poly.pdbx_seq_one_letter_code
_entity_poly.pdbx_strand_id
1 'polypeptide(L)'
;MPTRTSGVLDHLEDTDLWRTRLGRRTVLTASGAILAALTGCAPVLRASSLATDSTDSNGIRHLSAHSIAGVAPAPAPYPIPPPRPGPAVFISRGPDNTNTLALTIDDGTSAAVVAAYVAFALETGFALTFFPNGSVRGNWETRAHSLRPLIERGQVQIGNHTWSHVDLQKMNDTAIRADLERNEQWIQSTFGVTSRPWLRPPFGSRNTHTDGVAASLGFTHIVNWSGTFGDSGVKTAAQILGAAGLYGHPGAIVLGHANHPAVTLLFDQLRAKFAAEGLTPVTLDQMFGTSRRVG
;
A
#
# COMPACT_ATOMS: atom_id res chain seq x y z
N MET A 1 -18.95 12.68 57.60
CA MET A 1 -19.04 14.01 56.95
C MET A 1 -18.34 15.03 57.85
N PRO A 2 -17.65 16.05 57.31
CA PRO A 2 -17.66 16.58 55.93
C PRO A 2 -16.40 16.14 55.13
N THR A 3 -16.38 15.76 53.85
CA THR A 3 -16.74 16.40 52.55
C THR A 3 -16.00 17.70 52.23
N ARG A 4 -15.05 17.64 51.28
CA ARG A 4 -14.99 18.47 50.05
C ARG A 4 -13.79 18.08 49.17
N THR A 5 -14.04 17.49 47.99
CA THR A 5 -13.92 18.07 46.62
C THR A 5 -12.49 18.17 46.12
N SER A 6 -12.09 17.35 45.15
CA SER A 6 -12.24 17.52 43.68
C SER A 6 -10.99 18.19 43.10
N GLY A 7 -10.40 17.53 42.11
CA GLY A 7 -9.20 18.00 41.41
C GLY A 7 -8.85 17.03 40.29
N VAL A 8 -9.70 17.01 39.26
CA VAL A 8 -9.38 16.48 37.93
C VAL A 8 -8.16 17.23 37.40
N LEU A 9 -7.12 16.51 36.97
CA LEU A 9 -6.06 17.07 36.15
C LEU A 9 -6.15 16.40 34.78
N ASP A 10 -6.83 17.11 33.88
CA ASP A 10 -6.66 16.99 32.43
C ASP A 10 -5.18 17.17 32.10
N HIS A 11 -4.58 16.15 31.47
CA HIS A 11 -3.31 16.34 30.78
C HIS A 11 -3.60 16.76 29.34
N LEU A 12 -3.42 18.06 29.17
CA LEU A 12 -3.51 18.83 27.96
C LEU A 12 -2.57 18.31 26.87
N GLU A 13 -3.11 18.41 25.66
CA GLU A 13 -2.45 18.34 24.37
C GLU A 13 -1.28 19.32 24.31
N ASP A 14 -0.08 18.82 24.03
CA ASP A 14 1.11 19.64 23.81
C ASP A 14 1.23 19.94 22.30
N THR A 15 0.43 20.90 21.85
CA THR A 15 0.51 21.49 20.50
C THR A 15 1.13 22.89 20.62
N ASP A 16 2.47 23.03 20.53
CA ASP A 16 3.10 24.29 20.09
C ASP A 16 4.64 24.22 19.97
N LEU A 17 5.13 23.53 18.93
CA LEU A 17 6.52 23.73 18.46
C LEU A 17 6.57 23.95 16.95
N TRP A 18 6.15 25.13 16.49
CA TRP A 18 6.60 25.64 15.20
C TRP A 18 6.60 27.18 15.17
N ARG A 19 7.77 27.79 15.40
CA ARG A 19 8.06 29.12 14.84
C ARG A 19 9.42 29.13 14.17
N THR A 20 9.34 29.41 12.86
CA THR A 20 10.30 30.14 12.02
C THR A 20 11.68 29.55 11.74
N ARG A 21 11.93 29.23 10.46
CA ARG A 21 12.94 29.91 9.62
C ARG A 21 12.66 29.63 8.14
N LEU A 22 12.13 30.63 7.44
CA LEU A 22 12.07 30.68 5.97
C LEU A 22 13.37 31.31 5.47
N GLY A 23 14.18 30.53 4.77
CA GLY A 23 15.36 31.01 4.03
C GLY A 23 15.02 31.20 2.56
N ARG A 24 15.09 32.45 2.07
CA ARG A 24 15.01 32.83 0.65
C ARG A 24 16.25 32.34 -0.11
N ARG A 25 16.06 31.64 -1.23
CA ARG A 25 17.02 31.51 -2.36
C ARG A 25 16.22 31.46 -3.66
N THR A 26 16.03 32.61 -4.31
CA THR A 26 16.70 33.08 -5.54
C THR A 26 16.56 32.12 -6.72
N VAL A 27 15.63 32.50 -7.62
CA VAL A 27 15.40 31.95 -8.95
C VAL A 27 16.52 32.41 -9.88
N LEU A 28 17.16 31.46 -10.58
CA LEU A 28 18.03 31.74 -11.73
C LEU A 28 17.38 31.12 -12.97
N THR A 29 16.87 32.00 -13.83
CA THR A 29 16.41 31.72 -15.18
C THR A 29 17.63 31.53 -16.10
N ALA A 30 17.71 30.40 -16.80
CA ALA A 30 18.59 30.23 -17.95
C ALA A 30 17.74 29.82 -19.16
N SER A 31 17.61 30.75 -20.11
CA SER A 31 17.07 30.51 -21.44
C SER A 31 18.10 29.75 -22.29
N GLY A 32 17.69 28.62 -22.87
CA GLY A 32 18.49 27.84 -23.81
C GLY A 32 17.63 27.44 -25.00
N ALA A 33 18.13 27.74 -26.20
CA ALA A 33 17.40 27.82 -27.45
C ALA A 33 17.05 26.47 -28.11
N ILE A 34 16.11 26.61 -29.04
CA ILE A 34 15.48 25.68 -29.97
C ILE A 34 16.49 24.94 -30.87
N LEU A 35 16.29 23.64 -31.08
CA LEU A 35 16.64 22.99 -32.35
C LEU A 35 15.53 22.01 -32.75
N ALA A 36 14.91 22.30 -33.89
CA ALA A 36 13.91 21.48 -34.55
C ALA A 36 14.58 20.38 -35.40
N ALA A 37 14.02 19.17 -35.39
CA ALA A 37 14.22 18.18 -36.43
C ALA A 37 12.88 17.48 -36.71
N LEU A 38 12.36 17.72 -37.91
CA LEU A 38 11.18 17.08 -38.50
C LEU A 38 11.54 15.67 -39.02
N THR A 39 10.50 14.87 -39.25
CA THR A 39 10.38 13.57 -39.98
C THR A 39 10.08 12.41 -39.03
N GLY A 40 9.07 11.56 -39.23
CA GLY A 40 8.02 11.49 -40.23
C GLY A 40 6.95 10.49 -39.76
N CYS A 41 5.71 10.69 -40.19
CA CYS A 41 4.58 9.81 -39.90
C CYS A 41 4.68 8.49 -40.67
N ALA A 42 4.39 7.37 -40.01
CA ALA A 42 3.78 6.21 -40.65
C ALA A 42 2.93 5.43 -39.63
N PRO A 43 1.62 5.22 -39.87
CA PRO A 43 0.81 4.33 -39.05
C PRO A 43 1.04 2.88 -39.50
N VAL A 44 1.34 1.99 -38.55
CA VAL A 44 1.28 0.54 -38.83
C VAL A 44 -0.19 0.15 -38.89
N LEU A 45 -0.60 -0.19 -40.11
CA LEU A 45 -1.93 -0.63 -40.48
C LEU A 45 -2.33 -1.88 -39.69
N ARG A 46 -3.51 -1.79 -39.07
CA ARG A 46 -4.28 -2.91 -38.55
C ARG A 46 -4.68 -3.77 -39.75
N ALA A 47 -4.15 -4.99 -39.85
CA ALA A 47 -4.61 -5.96 -40.82
C ALA A 47 -6.03 -6.41 -40.45
N SER A 48 -7.04 -5.78 -41.06
CA SER A 48 -8.37 -6.35 -41.15
C SER A 48 -8.34 -7.39 -42.26
N SER A 49 -8.51 -8.66 -41.93
CA SER A 49 -8.71 -9.71 -42.94
C SER A 49 -10.01 -9.40 -43.70
N LEU A 50 -9.87 -9.26 -45.01
CA LEU A 50 -10.99 -9.21 -45.95
C LEU A 50 -11.70 -10.57 -45.92
N ALA A 51 -12.95 -10.59 -45.50
CA ALA A 51 -13.84 -11.71 -45.74
C ALA A 51 -14.17 -11.72 -47.24
N THR A 52 -13.72 -12.75 -47.94
CA THR A 52 -14.21 -13.07 -49.29
C THR A 52 -15.64 -13.61 -49.15
N ASP A 53 -16.60 -12.86 -49.66
CA ASP A 53 -18.00 -13.29 -49.73
C ASP A 53 -18.15 -14.21 -50.95
N SER A 54 -18.31 -15.51 -50.69
CA SER A 54 -18.70 -16.50 -51.70
C SER A 54 -20.10 -17.00 -51.38
N THR A 55 -21.07 -16.53 -52.15
CA THR A 55 -22.47 -16.97 -52.10
C THR A 55 -22.62 -18.32 -52.80
N ASP A 56 -22.94 -19.35 -52.04
CA ASP A 56 -23.56 -20.57 -52.55
C ASP A 56 -25.07 -20.56 -52.26
N SER A 57 -25.83 -21.04 -53.23
CA SER A 57 -27.29 -21.04 -53.28
C SER A 57 -27.91 -22.05 -52.31
N ASN A 58 -27.91 -21.76 -51.00
CA ASN A 58 -28.88 -22.34 -50.06
C ASN A 58 -29.02 -21.65 -48.68
N GLY A 59 -28.63 -20.38 -48.53
CA GLY A 59 -29.15 -19.52 -47.45
C GLY A 59 -28.90 -19.94 -45.99
N ILE A 60 -28.01 -20.88 -45.69
CA ILE A 60 -27.64 -21.24 -44.31
C ILE A 60 -26.17 -20.92 -44.06
N ARG A 61 -25.94 -19.94 -43.17
CA ARG A 61 -24.61 -19.57 -42.67
C ARG A 61 -24.13 -20.63 -41.67
N HIS A 62 -23.24 -21.52 -42.09
CA HIS A 62 -22.45 -22.33 -41.15
C HIS A 62 -21.32 -21.46 -40.59
N LEU A 63 -21.47 -20.98 -39.35
CA LEU A 63 -20.38 -20.35 -38.61
C LEU A 63 -19.36 -21.44 -38.26
N SER A 64 -18.23 -21.46 -38.95
CA SER A 64 -17.09 -22.29 -38.58
C SER A 64 -16.52 -21.78 -37.26
N ALA A 65 -16.68 -22.58 -36.20
CA ALA A 65 -16.13 -22.30 -34.88
C ALA A 65 -14.60 -22.28 -34.99
N HIS A 66 -14.02 -21.09 -35.09
CA HIS A 66 -12.59 -20.92 -34.94
C HIS A 66 -12.23 -21.30 -33.52
N SER A 67 -11.49 -22.39 -33.38
CA SER A 67 -10.91 -22.84 -32.13
C SER A 67 -10.08 -21.71 -31.53
N ILE A 68 -10.59 -21.10 -30.46
CA ILE A 68 -9.82 -20.19 -29.62
C ILE A 68 -8.68 -21.01 -29.04
N ALA A 69 -7.47 -20.77 -29.54
CA ALA A 69 -6.25 -21.32 -28.98
C ALA A 69 -6.27 -21.12 -27.46
N GLY A 70 -6.12 -22.23 -26.73
CA GLY A 70 -6.33 -22.29 -25.29
C GLY A 70 -5.54 -21.20 -24.57
N VAL A 71 -6.25 -20.43 -23.75
CA VAL A 71 -5.62 -19.61 -22.70
C VAL A 71 -4.80 -20.58 -21.86
N ALA A 72 -3.47 -20.40 -21.85
CA ALA A 72 -2.59 -21.18 -21.01
C ALA A 72 -3.10 -21.10 -19.56
N PRO A 73 -3.21 -22.22 -18.83
CA PRO A 73 -3.66 -22.19 -17.45
C PRO A 73 -2.75 -21.26 -16.65
N ALA A 74 -3.35 -20.41 -15.81
CA ALA A 74 -2.60 -19.55 -14.91
C ALA A 74 -1.59 -20.40 -14.12
N PRO A 75 -0.35 -19.92 -13.91
CA PRO A 75 0.63 -20.65 -13.12
C PRO A 75 0.03 -20.98 -11.75
N ALA A 76 0.31 -22.19 -11.26
CA ALA A 76 -0.15 -22.62 -9.95
C ALA A 76 0.33 -21.60 -8.89
N PRO A 77 -0.52 -21.23 -7.91
CA PRO A 77 -0.11 -20.30 -6.86
C PRO A 77 1.14 -20.84 -6.16
N TYR A 78 2.14 -19.98 -5.95
CA TYR A 78 3.34 -20.34 -5.22
C TYR A 78 2.96 -20.89 -3.83
N PRO A 79 3.63 -21.96 -3.36
CA PRO A 79 3.34 -22.49 -2.03
C PRO A 79 3.63 -21.40 -0.98
N ILE A 80 2.69 -21.24 -0.04
CA ILE A 80 2.88 -20.33 1.09
C ILE A 80 3.99 -20.91 1.98
N PRO A 81 5.09 -20.17 2.23
CA PRO A 81 6.15 -20.67 3.09
C PRO A 81 5.66 -20.81 4.54
N PRO A 82 6.20 -21.78 5.31
CA PRO A 82 5.87 -21.90 6.72
C PRO A 82 6.35 -20.66 7.50
N PRO A 83 5.74 -20.34 8.66
CA PRO A 83 6.19 -19.25 9.50
C PRO A 83 7.63 -19.48 9.96
N ARG A 84 8.44 -18.41 10.01
CA ARG A 84 9.80 -18.42 10.57
C ARG A 84 9.88 -17.56 11.83
N PRO A 85 9.68 -18.15 13.01
CA PRO A 85 9.87 -17.44 14.26
C PRO A 85 11.31 -16.94 14.43
N GLY A 86 11.47 -15.85 15.16
CA GLY A 86 12.77 -15.25 15.42
C GLY A 86 12.65 -14.06 16.38
N PRO A 87 13.75 -13.33 16.63
CA PRO A 87 13.67 -12.09 17.39
C PRO A 87 12.81 -11.07 16.65
N ALA A 88 12.03 -10.28 17.40
CA ALA A 88 11.31 -9.15 16.85
C ALA A 88 12.29 -8.02 16.48
N VAL A 89 12.08 -7.43 15.31
CA VAL A 89 12.79 -6.26 14.80
C VAL A 89 11.78 -5.13 14.68
N PHE A 90 12.03 -4.03 15.39
CA PHE A 90 11.23 -2.82 15.25
C PHE A 90 11.73 -1.97 14.09
N ILE A 91 10.82 -1.56 13.22
CA ILE A 91 11.10 -0.78 12.01
C ILE A 91 10.18 0.44 12.00
N SER A 92 10.75 1.63 11.96
CA SER A 92 9.99 2.88 11.77
C SER A 92 10.47 3.69 10.57
N ARG A 93 11.65 3.38 10.03
CA ARG A 93 12.26 4.06 8.88
C ARG A 93 13.06 3.06 8.05
N GLY A 94 13.23 3.37 6.77
CA GLY A 94 14.13 2.66 5.88
C GLY A 94 15.62 2.96 6.15
N PRO A 95 16.52 2.29 5.41
CA PRO A 95 17.96 2.54 5.49
C PRO A 95 18.34 3.99 5.19
N ASP A 96 19.44 4.45 5.78
CA ASP A 96 20.06 5.73 5.43
C ASP A 96 20.66 5.71 4.02
N ASN A 97 20.89 6.89 3.45
CA ASN A 97 21.52 7.08 2.13
C ASN A 97 20.82 6.35 0.96
N THR A 98 19.52 6.11 1.08
CA THR A 98 18.66 5.66 -0.03
C THR A 98 18.01 6.86 -0.71
N ASN A 99 17.45 6.65 -1.90
CA ASN A 99 16.45 7.53 -2.53
C ASN A 99 15.05 6.90 -2.52
N THR A 100 14.84 5.82 -1.79
CA THR A 100 13.56 5.12 -1.73
C THR A 100 12.63 5.65 -0.66
N LEU A 101 11.33 5.44 -0.84
CA LEU A 101 10.24 5.79 0.07
C LEU A 101 9.23 4.64 0.07
N ALA A 102 8.69 4.28 1.22
CA ALA A 102 7.58 3.32 1.31
C ALA A 102 6.30 4.06 1.70
N LEU A 103 5.35 4.16 0.78
CA LEU A 103 3.98 4.58 1.10
C LEU A 103 3.19 3.35 1.56
N THR A 104 2.75 3.41 2.82
CA THR A 104 2.08 2.31 3.50
C THR A 104 0.67 2.73 3.90
N ILE A 105 -0.32 1.88 3.64
CA ILE A 105 -1.74 2.22 3.76
C ILE A 105 -2.43 1.24 4.70
N ASP A 106 -2.94 1.75 5.81
CA ASP A 106 -3.62 0.95 6.84
C ASP A 106 -5.14 0.89 6.60
N ASP A 107 -5.77 -0.04 7.30
CA ASP A 107 -7.22 -0.24 7.41
C ASP A 107 -7.94 -0.61 6.11
N GLY A 108 -8.59 0.37 5.46
CA GLY A 108 -9.55 0.15 4.39
C GLY A 108 -11.01 0.22 4.81
N THR A 109 -11.38 1.09 5.76
CA THR A 109 -12.79 1.27 6.17
C THR A 109 -13.70 1.78 5.05
N SER A 110 -13.13 2.38 3.99
CA SER A 110 -13.88 2.84 2.81
C SER A 110 -13.57 2.01 1.56
N ALA A 111 -14.55 1.22 1.10
CA ALA A 111 -14.44 0.42 -0.13
C ALA A 111 -14.10 1.24 -1.38
N ALA A 112 -14.55 2.50 -1.44
CA ALA A 112 -14.26 3.41 -2.55
C ALA A 112 -12.80 3.89 -2.52
N VAL A 113 -12.26 4.18 -1.34
CA VAL A 113 -10.87 4.62 -1.19
C VAL A 113 -9.90 3.47 -1.41
N VAL A 114 -10.21 2.26 -0.91
CA VAL A 114 -9.47 1.04 -1.25
C VAL A 114 -9.44 0.84 -2.76
N ALA A 115 -10.59 0.96 -3.45
CA ALA A 115 -10.65 0.85 -4.90
C ALA A 115 -9.76 1.88 -5.61
N ALA A 116 -9.77 3.13 -5.13
CA ALA A 116 -8.98 4.20 -5.70
C ALA A 116 -7.47 3.95 -5.57
N TYR A 117 -6.99 3.47 -4.42
CA TYR A 117 -5.59 3.10 -4.26
C TYR A 117 -5.17 1.92 -5.17
N VAL A 118 -6.05 0.92 -5.32
CA VAL A 118 -5.80 -0.22 -6.22
C VAL A 118 -5.73 0.24 -7.68
N ALA A 119 -6.66 1.10 -8.11
CA ALA A 119 -6.65 1.71 -9.44
C ALA A 119 -5.38 2.53 -9.67
N PHE A 120 -5.01 3.38 -8.71
CA PHE A 120 -3.78 4.17 -8.77
C PHE A 120 -2.53 3.30 -8.96
N ALA A 121 -2.40 2.22 -8.18
CA ALA A 121 -1.30 1.28 -8.36
C ALA A 121 -1.33 0.65 -9.77
N LEU A 122 -2.49 0.14 -10.21
CA LEU A 122 -2.63 -0.48 -11.54
C LEU A 122 -2.23 0.46 -12.67
N GLU A 123 -2.69 1.71 -12.64
CA GLU A 123 -2.57 2.67 -13.73
C GLU A 123 -1.16 3.28 -13.81
N THR A 124 -0.49 3.45 -12.68
CA THR A 124 0.76 4.22 -12.61
C THR A 124 2.01 3.39 -12.37
N GLY A 125 1.85 2.13 -11.97
CA GLY A 125 2.98 1.30 -11.53
C GLY A 125 3.52 1.68 -10.14
N PHE A 126 2.86 2.60 -9.42
CA PHE A 126 3.29 3.04 -8.09
C PHE A 126 3.29 1.87 -7.10
N ALA A 127 4.39 1.72 -6.36
CA ALA A 127 4.54 0.66 -5.37
C ALA A 127 3.87 1.04 -4.03
N LEU A 128 3.10 0.12 -3.45
CA LEU A 128 2.37 0.34 -2.21
C LEU A 128 2.47 -0.86 -1.28
N THR A 129 2.47 -0.60 0.02
CA THR A 129 2.26 -1.66 1.03
C THR A 129 0.94 -1.43 1.75
N PHE A 130 0.02 -2.38 1.66
CA PHE A 130 -1.24 -2.36 2.39
C PHE A 130 -1.15 -3.17 3.68
N PHE A 131 -1.74 -2.66 4.75
CA PHE A 131 -1.92 -3.33 6.03
C PHE A 131 -3.43 -3.45 6.32
N PRO A 132 -4.12 -4.41 5.64
CA PRO A 132 -5.54 -4.63 5.87
C PRO A 132 -5.80 -5.32 7.21
N ASN A 133 -6.92 -4.95 7.84
CA ASN A 133 -7.44 -5.62 9.02
C ASN A 133 -8.74 -6.40 8.72
N GLY A 134 -8.97 -7.46 9.49
CA GLY A 134 -10.09 -8.39 9.29
C GLY A 134 -11.49 -7.82 9.55
N SER A 135 -11.58 -6.75 10.35
CA SER A 135 -12.85 -6.12 10.75
C SER A 135 -13.58 -5.48 9.55
N VAL A 136 -12.83 -5.06 8.53
CA VAL A 136 -13.33 -4.43 7.30
C VAL A 136 -13.00 -5.24 6.03
N ARG A 137 -12.74 -6.54 6.18
CA ARG A 137 -12.29 -7.43 5.09
C ARG A 137 -13.11 -7.37 3.79
N GLY A 138 -14.42 -7.14 3.87
CA GLY A 138 -15.30 -7.10 2.69
C GLY A 138 -14.90 -6.01 1.69
N ASN A 139 -14.31 -4.91 2.17
CA ASN A 139 -13.80 -3.83 1.33
C ASN A 139 -12.57 -4.25 0.51
N TRP A 140 -11.83 -5.26 0.98
CA TRP A 140 -10.62 -5.80 0.37
C TRP A 140 -10.88 -7.03 -0.50
N GLU A 141 -11.77 -7.93 -0.06
CA GLU A 141 -12.11 -9.17 -0.78
C GLU A 141 -12.58 -8.88 -2.21
N THR A 142 -13.37 -7.82 -2.39
CA THR A 142 -13.85 -7.37 -3.71
C THR A 142 -12.77 -6.78 -4.63
N ARG A 143 -11.53 -6.62 -4.12
CA ARG A 143 -10.35 -6.13 -4.87
C ARG A 143 -9.28 -7.20 -5.03
N ALA A 144 -9.45 -8.37 -4.43
CA ALA A 144 -8.46 -9.44 -4.42
C ALA A 144 -8.00 -9.85 -5.83
N HIS A 145 -8.94 -9.98 -6.78
CA HIS A 145 -8.62 -10.31 -8.17
C HIS A 145 -7.67 -9.29 -8.82
N SER A 146 -7.91 -8.00 -8.59
CA SER A 146 -7.07 -6.91 -9.11
C SER A 146 -5.72 -6.83 -8.40
N LEU A 147 -5.68 -7.14 -7.11
CA LEU A 147 -4.48 -7.05 -6.27
C LEU A 147 -3.49 -8.21 -6.52
N ARG A 148 -3.97 -9.44 -6.76
CA ARG A 148 -3.11 -10.63 -6.91
C ARG A 148 -2.00 -10.46 -7.96
N PRO A 149 -2.26 -9.96 -9.20
CA PRO A 149 -1.19 -9.73 -10.17
C PRO A 149 -0.22 -8.60 -9.79
N LEU A 150 -0.67 -7.60 -9.01
CA LEU A 150 0.21 -6.54 -8.47
C LEU A 150 1.16 -7.11 -7.41
N ILE A 151 0.63 -8.00 -6.57
CA ILE A 151 1.35 -8.68 -5.51
C ILE A 151 2.39 -9.63 -6.11
N GLU A 152 2.02 -10.42 -7.10
CA GLU A 152 2.89 -11.41 -7.72
C GLU A 152 4.18 -10.78 -8.28
N ARG A 153 4.07 -9.62 -8.93
CA ARG A 153 5.23 -8.88 -9.47
C ARG A 153 5.95 -7.98 -8.45
N GLY A 154 5.51 -7.99 -7.19
CA GLY A 154 6.14 -7.22 -6.11
C GLY A 154 5.83 -5.72 -6.12
N GLN A 155 4.91 -5.24 -6.95
CA GLN A 155 4.49 -3.84 -6.96
C GLN A 155 3.64 -3.52 -5.73
N VAL A 156 2.79 -4.46 -5.31
CA VAL A 156 1.99 -4.33 -4.09
C VAL A 156 2.44 -5.34 -3.04
N GLN A 157 2.49 -4.90 -1.80
CA GLN A 157 2.71 -5.74 -0.63
C GLN A 157 1.48 -5.76 0.28
N ILE A 158 1.22 -6.90 0.90
CA ILE A 158 0.22 -7.06 1.96
C ILE A 158 0.96 -7.43 3.26
N GLY A 159 0.78 -6.63 4.30
CA GLY A 159 1.20 -6.92 5.67
C GLY A 159 0.00 -7.21 6.58
N ASN A 160 0.26 -7.65 7.81
CA ASN A 160 -0.80 -7.96 8.77
C ASN A 160 -1.16 -6.71 9.60
N HIS A 161 -2.44 -6.39 9.73
CA HIS A 161 -2.92 -5.32 10.60
C HIS A 161 -3.95 -5.79 11.64
N THR A 162 -3.77 -7.02 12.12
CA THR A 162 -4.67 -7.71 13.07
C THR A 162 -6.05 -8.03 12.46
N TRP A 163 -6.77 -8.95 13.07
CA TRP A 163 -8.13 -9.26 12.66
C TRP A 163 -9.13 -8.26 13.22
N SER A 164 -9.07 -7.99 14.53
CA SER A 164 -10.06 -7.17 15.22
C SER A 164 -9.77 -5.67 15.27
N HIS A 165 -8.56 -5.24 14.89
CA HIS A 165 -8.10 -3.85 15.04
C HIS A 165 -8.16 -3.37 16.51
N VAL A 166 -7.88 -4.27 17.45
CA VAL A 166 -7.77 -3.98 18.88
C VAL A 166 -6.30 -3.74 19.24
N ASP A 167 -6.09 -2.87 20.24
CA ASP A 167 -4.77 -2.66 20.84
C ASP A 167 -4.25 -3.96 21.46
N LEU A 168 -3.19 -4.53 20.87
CA LEU A 168 -2.62 -5.81 21.29
C LEU A 168 -2.13 -5.78 22.75
N GLN A 169 -1.77 -4.61 23.29
CA GLN A 169 -1.35 -4.48 24.69
C GLN A 169 -2.49 -4.68 25.69
N LYS A 170 -3.74 -4.66 25.22
CA LYS A 170 -4.95 -4.91 26.03
C LYS A 170 -5.44 -6.35 25.92
N MET A 171 -4.73 -7.20 25.19
CA MET A 171 -5.09 -8.58 24.93
C MET A 171 -4.14 -9.53 25.66
N ASN A 172 -4.61 -10.72 26.02
CA ASN A 172 -3.73 -11.79 26.48
C ASN A 172 -3.11 -12.54 25.29
N ASP A 173 -2.05 -13.32 25.54
CA ASP A 173 -1.28 -14.02 24.50
C ASP A 173 -2.13 -14.90 23.59
N THR A 174 -3.08 -15.65 24.16
CA THR A 174 -3.98 -16.51 23.38
C THR A 174 -4.82 -15.69 22.41
N ALA A 175 -5.36 -14.56 22.87
CA ALA A 175 -6.14 -13.65 22.04
C ALA A 175 -5.28 -12.99 20.96
N ILE A 176 -4.07 -12.52 21.29
CA ILE A 176 -3.12 -11.96 20.31
C ILE A 176 -2.83 -12.98 19.22
N ARG A 177 -2.49 -14.23 19.60
CA ARG A 177 -2.15 -15.29 18.65
C ARG A 177 -3.32 -15.61 17.72
N ALA A 178 -4.51 -15.81 18.30
CA ALA A 178 -5.71 -16.10 17.54
C ALA A 178 -6.05 -14.97 16.56
N ASP A 179 -5.89 -13.72 16.99
CA ASP A 179 -6.20 -12.55 16.19
C ASP A 179 -5.24 -12.38 14.99
N LEU A 180 -3.93 -12.50 15.23
CA LEU A 180 -2.90 -12.42 14.18
C LEU A 180 -3.01 -13.57 13.17
N GLU A 181 -3.16 -14.81 13.64
CA GLU A 181 -3.30 -15.99 12.76
C GLU A 181 -4.59 -15.95 11.97
N ARG A 182 -5.70 -15.47 12.54
CA ARG A 182 -6.96 -15.35 11.82
C ARG A 182 -6.84 -14.35 10.66
N ASN A 183 -6.18 -13.21 10.88
CA ASN A 183 -5.94 -12.25 9.81
C ASN A 183 -5.01 -12.82 8.73
N GLU A 184 -3.99 -13.57 9.13
CA GLU A 184 -3.08 -14.23 8.19
C GLU A 184 -3.78 -15.29 7.34
N GLN A 185 -4.62 -16.15 7.93
CA GLN A 185 -5.41 -17.14 7.20
C GLN A 185 -6.33 -16.46 6.17
N TRP A 186 -6.92 -15.33 6.55
CA TRP A 186 -7.71 -14.52 5.64
C TRP A 186 -6.86 -13.90 4.51
N ILE A 187 -5.68 -13.37 4.81
CA ILE A 187 -4.74 -12.83 3.81
C ILE A 187 -4.31 -13.92 2.83
N GLN A 188 -3.97 -15.12 3.33
CA GLN A 188 -3.57 -16.26 2.49
C GLN A 188 -4.70 -16.69 1.56
N SER A 189 -5.92 -16.86 2.09
CA SER A 189 -7.07 -17.27 1.27
C SER A 189 -7.49 -16.19 0.26
N THR A 190 -7.41 -14.92 0.64
CA THR A 190 -7.85 -13.79 -0.19
C THR A 190 -6.81 -13.43 -1.26
N PHE A 191 -5.55 -13.31 -0.87
CA PHE A 191 -4.48 -12.77 -1.74
C PHE A 191 -3.48 -13.82 -2.22
N GLY A 192 -3.52 -15.05 -1.71
CA GLY A 192 -2.61 -16.12 -2.13
C GLY A 192 -1.16 -15.88 -1.71
N VAL A 193 -0.93 -15.06 -0.66
CA VAL A 193 0.40 -14.76 -0.11
C VAL A 193 0.37 -14.78 1.41
N THR A 194 1.52 -14.96 2.05
CA THR A 194 1.67 -14.69 3.48
C THR A 194 1.91 -13.20 3.71
N SER A 195 1.43 -12.67 4.84
CA SER A 195 1.81 -11.34 5.32
C SER A 195 3.11 -11.33 6.14
N ARG A 196 3.62 -12.50 6.53
CA ARG A 196 4.88 -12.61 7.26
C ARG A 196 6.06 -12.15 6.40
N PRO A 197 7.08 -11.50 6.99
CA PRO A 197 7.25 -11.27 8.42
C PRO A 197 6.58 -10.01 8.98
N TRP A 198 5.73 -9.33 8.19
CA TRP A 198 5.32 -7.96 8.43
C TRP A 198 4.03 -7.84 9.26
N LEU A 199 4.15 -7.19 10.42
CA LEU A 199 3.01 -6.79 11.25
C LEU A 199 3.07 -5.29 11.52
N ARG A 200 1.95 -4.60 11.30
CA ARG A 200 1.71 -3.28 11.87
C ARG A 200 0.68 -3.40 12.98
N PRO A 201 1.02 -3.12 14.24
CA PRO A 201 0.03 -3.15 15.31
C PRO A 201 -0.92 -1.94 15.21
N PRO A 202 -2.23 -2.12 15.47
CA PRO A 202 -3.18 -1.01 15.55
C PRO A 202 -2.69 0.10 16.46
N PHE A 203 -2.95 1.35 16.05
CA PHE A 203 -2.52 2.56 16.76
C PHE A 203 -0.99 2.73 16.90
N GLY A 204 -0.18 1.88 16.25
CA GLY A 204 1.26 1.79 16.51
C GLY A 204 1.60 1.27 17.91
N SER A 205 0.61 0.69 18.60
CA SER A 205 0.69 0.27 20.00
C SER A 205 1.45 -1.05 20.13
N ARG A 206 2.63 -1.01 20.76
CA ARG A 206 3.48 -2.18 20.96
C ARG A 206 4.30 -2.09 22.24
N ASN A 207 4.71 -3.25 22.73
CA ASN A 207 5.77 -3.42 23.72
C ASN A 207 6.57 -4.70 23.43
N THR A 208 7.65 -4.93 24.18
CA THR A 208 8.52 -6.11 24.00
C THR A 208 7.74 -7.42 24.12
N HIS A 209 6.70 -7.46 24.97
CA HIS A 209 5.88 -8.66 25.16
C HIS A 209 5.02 -8.95 23.92
N THR A 210 4.23 -7.98 23.44
CA THR A 210 3.39 -8.16 22.24
C THR A 210 4.21 -8.49 21.01
N ASP A 211 5.38 -7.87 20.88
CA ASP A 211 6.33 -8.14 19.80
C ASP A 211 6.89 -9.55 19.86
N GLY A 212 7.24 -10.04 21.06
CA GLY A 212 7.70 -11.42 21.26
C GLY A 212 6.61 -12.43 20.90
N VAL A 213 5.36 -12.18 21.27
CA VAL A 213 4.22 -13.02 20.89
C VAL A 213 4.07 -13.04 19.36
N ALA A 214 4.06 -11.89 18.70
CA ALA A 214 3.95 -11.80 17.24
C ALA A 214 5.12 -12.48 16.52
N ALA A 215 6.35 -12.23 16.95
CA ALA A 215 7.55 -12.81 16.36
C ALA A 215 7.62 -14.33 16.56
N SER A 216 7.06 -14.87 17.65
CA SER A 216 6.92 -16.33 17.83
C SER A 216 6.00 -17.00 16.81
N LEU A 217 5.15 -16.21 16.13
CA LEU A 217 4.32 -16.66 15.01
C LEU A 217 4.96 -16.37 13.65
N GLY A 218 6.19 -15.83 13.61
CA GLY A 218 6.88 -15.45 12.38
C GLY A 218 6.60 -14.02 11.89
N PHE A 219 5.87 -13.20 12.65
CA PHE A 219 5.78 -11.76 12.41
C PHE A 219 6.97 -11.05 13.05
N THR A 220 8.16 -11.28 12.52
CA THR A 220 9.41 -10.77 13.10
C THR A 220 9.66 -9.29 12.82
N HIS A 221 8.93 -8.68 11.87
CA HIS A 221 9.10 -7.28 11.49
C HIS A 221 7.90 -6.46 11.97
N ILE A 222 8.09 -5.72 13.07
CA ILE A 222 7.07 -4.88 13.69
C ILE A 222 7.24 -3.45 13.18
N VAL A 223 6.27 -2.98 12.38
CA VAL A 223 6.42 -1.79 11.55
C VAL A 223 5.55 -0.64 12.04
N ASN A 224 6.19 0.47 12.41
CA ASN A 224 5.56 1.79 12.52
C ASN A 224 5.96 2.66 11.31
N TRP A 225 5.98 3.98 11.48
CA TRP A 225 6.24 4.93 10.42
C TRP A 225 7.12 6.07 10.94
N SER A 226 7.83 6.72 10.02
CA SER A 226 8.60 7.94 10.27
C SER A 226 7.85 9.20 9.83
N GLY A 227 6.71 9.02 9.16
CA GLY A 227 5.92 10.08 8.58
C GLY A 227 4.46 9.66 8.41
N THR A 228 3.52 10.61 8.39
CA THR A 228 2.09 10.29 8.25
C THR A 228 1.33 11.39 7.53
N PHE A 229 0.31 11.01 6.76
CA PHE A 229 -0.70 11.93 6.25
C PHE A 229 -1.68 12.39 7.33
N GLY A 230 -1.75 11.69 8.47
CA GLY A 230 -2.70 11.97 9.55
C GLY A 230 -4.16 11.76 9.14
N ASP A 231 -4.39 10.97 8.11
CA ASP A 231 -5.68 10.73 7.43
C ASP A 231 -6.45 9.52 7.99
N SER A 232 -6.14 9.07 9.21
CA SER A 232 -7.01 8.17 9.97
C SER A 232 -8.34 8.86 10.34
N GLY A 233 -8.25 10.16 10.63
CA GLY A 233 -9.39 11.08 10.71
C GLY A 233 -9.59 11.90 9.43
N VAL A 234 -10.67 12.66 9.38
CA VAL A 234 -10.99 13.52 8.23
C VAL A 234 -9.93 14.62 8.09
N LYS A 235 -9.33 14.73 6.90
CA LYS A 235 -8.37 15.77 6.51
C LYS A 235 -8.78 16.42 5.19
N THR A 236 -8.37 17.67 4.97
CA THR A 236 -8.48 18.30 3.65
C THR A 236 -7.35 17.83 2.75
N ALA A 237 -7.56 17.94 1.43
CA ALA A 237 -6.52 17.63 0.45
C ALA A 237 -5.23 18.47 0.67
N ALA A 238 -5.39 19.76 1.04
CA ALA A 238 -4.24 20.62 1.33
C ALA A 238 -3.44 20.17 2.56
N GLN A 239 -4.12 19.68 3.62
CA GLN A 239 -3.45 19.13 4.81
C GLN A 239 -2.64 17.88 4.46
N ILE A 240 -3.21 16.96 3.68
CA ILE A 240 -2.53 15.73 3.26
C ILE A 240 -1.32 16.07 2.37
N LEU A 241 -1.46 17.01 1.42
CA LEU A 241 -0.36 17.43 0.57
C LEU A 241 0.76 18.12 1.37
N GLY A 242 0.40 18.95 2.35
CA GLY A 242 1.36 19.54 3.29
C GLY A 242 2.11 18.49 4.10
N ALA A 243 1.41 17.47 4.60
CA ALA A 243 2.02 16.35 5.32
C ALA A 243 2.96 15.53 4.41
N ALA A 244 2.58 15.28 3.17
CA ALA A 244 3.48 14.68 2.18
C ALA A 244 4.73 15.55 1.95
N GLY A 245 4.59 16.88 1.98
CA GLY A 245 5.69 17.85 1.96
C GLY A 245 6.71 17.65 3.07
N LEU A 246 6.22 17.43 4.29
CA LEU A 246 7.03 17.29 5.50
C LEU A 246 7.69 15.91 5.62
N TYR A 247 6.96 14.87 5.23
CA TYR A 247 7.32 13.48 5.56
C TYR A 247 7.73 12.63 4.36
N GLY A 248 7.50 13.10 3.13
CA GLY A 248 7.97 12.46 1.92
C GLY A 248 9.43 12.78 1.67
N HIS A 249 10.34 12.06 2.32
CA HIS A 249 11.79 12.22 2.16
C HIS A 249 12.46 10.85 2.03
N PRO A 250 13.75 10.78 1.63
CA PRO A 250 14.41 9.51 1.45
C PRO A 250 14.43 8.67 2.74
N GLY A 251 14.24 7.36 2.60
CA GLY A 251 14.14 6.41 3.69
C GLY A 251 12.83 6.49 4.49
N ALA A 252 11.88 7.35 4.09
CA ALA A 252 10.63 7.47 4.83
C ALA A 252 9.75 6.22 4.66
N ILE A 253 9.17 5.77 5.78
CA ILE A 253 7.98 4.92 5.79
C ILE A 253 6.83 5.85 6.14
N VAL A 254 5.97 6.14 5.16
CA VAL A 254 4.86 7.08 5.30
C VAL A 254 3.57 6.30 5.52
N LEU A 255 2.86 6.63 6.59
CA LEU A 255 1.54 6.10 6.90
C LEU A 255 0.44 6.95 6.25
N GLY A 256 -0.41 6.31 5.45
CA GLY A 256 -1.73 6.80 5.06
C GLY A 256 -2.82 5.78 5.41
N HIS A 257 -4.08 6.11 5.18
CA HIS A 257 -5.20 5.20 5.43
C HIS A 257 -6.16 5.17 4.25
N ALA A 258 -6.77 4.00 4.00
CA ALA A 258 -7.87 3.87 3.03
C ALA A 258 -9.24 4.13 3.69
N ASN A 259 -9.33 5.21 4.47
CA ASN A 259 -10.49 5.53 5.31
C ASN A 259 -11.32 6.71 4.76
N HIS A 260 -10.66 7.78 4.32
CA HIS A 260 -11.32 9.03 3.90
C HIS A 260 -10.94 9.44 2.47
N PRO A 261 -11.86 10.06 1.70
CA PRO A 261 -11.67 10.25 0.25
C PRO A 261 -10.70 11.36 -0.13
N ALA A 262 -10.32 12.27 0.76
CA ALA A 262 -9.52 13.44 0.39
C ALA A 262 -8.18 13.09 -0.29
N VAL A 263 -7.55 11.97 0.09
CA VAL A 263 -6.30 11.51 -0.51
C VAL A 263 -6.43 11.10 -1.97
N THR A 264 -7.61 10.65 -2.40
CA THR A 264 -7.82 10.17 -3.78
C THR A 264 -7.76 11.29 -4.81
N LEU A 265 -7.91 12.55 -4.36
CA LEU A 265 -7.75 13.75 -5.18
C LEU A 265 -6.28 14.10 -5.44
N LEU A 266 -5.35 13.47 -4.72
CA LEU A 266 -3.95 13.88 -4.65
C LEU A 266 -2.98 12.91 -5.30
N PHE A 267 -3.43 11.74 -5.78
CA PHE A 267 -2.52 10.68 -6.23
C PHE A 267 -1.50 11.14 -7.29
N ASP A 268 -1.92 11.91 -8.29
CA ASP A 268 -1.00 12.47 -9.28
C ASP A 268 -0.04 13.50 -8.69
N GLN A 269 -0.51 14.33 -7.75
CA GLN A 269 0.32 15.32 -7.09
C GLN A 269 1.36 14.67 -6.17
N LEU A 270 0.99 13.60 -5.45
CA LEU A 270 1.90 12.81 -4.63
C LEU A 270 2.98 12.16 -5.50
N ARG A 271 2.59 11.51 -6.61
CA ARG A 271 3.52 10.90 -7.56
C ARG A 271 4.47 11.94 -8.15
N ALA A 272 3.94 13.07 -8.63
CA ALA A 272 4.74 14.14 -9.22
C ALA A 272 5.72 14.74 -8.20
N LYS A 273 5.29 14.94 -6.95
CA LYS A 273 6.15 15.42 -5.88
C LYS A 273 7.30 14.46 -5.60
N PHE A 274 7.01 13.18 -5.37
CA PHE A 274 8.05 12.20 -5.06
C PHE A 274 9.05 12.08 -6.22
N ALA A 275 8.57 12.09 -7.46
CA ALA A 275 9.45 12.10 -8.63
C ALA A 275 10.33 13.37 -8.70
N ALA A 276 9.79 14.55 -8.42
CA ALA A 276 10.54 15.81 -8.41
C ALA A 276 11.64 15.85 -7.33
N GLU A 277 11.47 15.08 -6.25
CA GLU A 277 12.46 14.91 -5.18
C GLU A 277 13.42 13.74 -5.42
N GLY A 278 13.34 13.08 -6.58
CA GLY A 278 14.17 11.93 -6.92
C GLY A 278 13.84 10.67 -6.11
N LEU A 279 12.65 10.64 -5.47
CA LEU A 279 12.22 9.53 -4.63
C LEU A 279 11.64 8.40 -5.48
N THR A 280 12.09 7.18 -5.19
CA THR A 280 11.56 5.95 -5.79
C THR A 280 10.61 5.27 -4.81
N PRO A 281 9.29 5.21 -5.09
CA PRO A 281 8.35 4.46 -4.26
C PRO A 281 8.66 2.96 -4.34
N VAL A 282 8.71 2.29 -3.19
CA VAL A 282 8.97 0.86 -3.06
C VAL A 282 8.04 0.21 -2.02
N THR A 283 7.87 -1.10 -2.11
CA THR A 283 7.29 -1.89 -1.03
C THR A 283 8.27 -2.06 0.13
N LEU A 284 7.81 -2.49 1.31
CA LEU A 284 8.72 -2.79 2.43
C LEU A 284 9.65 -3.96 2.10
N ASP A 285 9.19 -4.97 1.36
CA ASP A 285 10.03 -6.07 0.89
C ASP A 285 11.20 -5.57 0.04
N GLN A 286 10.92 -4.66 -0.90
CA GLN A 286 11.96 -4.04 -1.72
C GLN A 286 12.89 -3.14 -0.89
N MET A 287 12.34 -2.40 0.07
CA MET A 287 13.12 -1.51 0.94
C MET A 287 14.10 -2.26 1.85
N PHE A 288 13.72 -3.46 2.32
CA PHE A 288 14.50 -4.25 3.29
C PHE A 288 15.11 -5.54 2.70
N GLY A 289 14.91 -5.81 1.41
CA GLY A 289 15.43 -6.99 0.75
C GLY A 289 14.81 -8.31 1.23
N THR A 290 13.58 -8.28 1.72
CA THR A 290 12.84 -9.49 2.17
C THR A 290 11.97 -10.04 1.04
N SER A 291 11.51 -11.29 1.19
CA SER A 291 10.63 -11.92 0.19
C SER A 291 9.63 -12.88 0.81
N ARG A 292 8.34 -12.60 0.59
CA ARG A 292 7.22 -13.46 0.99
C ARG A 292 7.19 -14.83 0.29
N ARG A 293 8.04 -15.05 -0.73
CA ARG A 293 8.15 -16.34 -1.44
C ARG A 293 9.07 -17.34 -0.75
N VAL A 294 9.99 -16.87 0.09
CA VAL A 294 10.94 -17.74 0.81
C VAL A 294 10.61 -17.86 2.30
N GLY A 295 9.70 -17.02 2.80
CA GLY A 295 9.38 -16.91 4.22
C GLY A 295 10.49 -16.16 4.93
#